data_AF-A0A929TAA3-F1
#
_entry.id   AF-A0A929TAA3-F1
#
_cell.length_a   1.000
_cell.length_b   1.000
_cell.length_c   1.000
_cell.angle_alpha   90.00
_cell.angle_beta   90.00
_cell.angle_gamma   90.00
#
_symmetry.space_group_name_H-M   'P 1'
#
loop_
_entity.id
_entity.type
_entity.pdbx_description
1 polymer ?
#
loop_
_entity_poly.entity_id
_entity_poly.type
_entity_poly.pdbx_seq_one_letter_code
_entity_poly.pdbx_strand_id
1 'polypeptide(L)'
;MKTRLPFRRVLLCLLYGLLLSLAITYGHQLETLNHLDLSDEKSFLLCLLLTGLFFPCSLLLMRFLDFVAERSALSPAPKSTLSSIAAPKSTLSSIAAPKKLSSVGAQTTSPSFKPSDRIPLSSGVLSFLCLFLSHFTVLLGVYPGFFVYDTSEMLQQVITRSFQDHHPLIHTLFMGGTIKAVEKLSGSWNTGIFVYTFLQMIVIDLIFTEILLWLKKCGVKRCFRLFSLLYLSLFPPVVMFVL
;
A
#
# COMPACT_ATOMS: atom_id res chain seq x y z
N MET A 1 19.04 7.11 27.50
CA MET A 1 20.05 6.07 27.26
C MET A 1 20.12 5.81 25.76
N LYS A 2 21.29 5.96 25.12
CA LYS A 2 21.48 5.55 23.71
C LYS A 2 21.48 4.02 23.66
N THR A 3 20.35 3.41 23.35
CA THR A 3 20.29 1.99 23.02
C THR A 3 21.07 1.80 21.72
N ARG A 4 22.25 1.16 21.80
CA ARG A 4 23.00 0.79 20.59
C ARG A 4 22.15 -0.23 19.84
N LEU A 5 21.89 0.04 18.56
CA LEU A 5 21.19 -0.91 17.69
C LEU A 5 21.99 -2.23 17.66
N PRO A 6 21.33 -3.39 17.73
CA PRO A 6 22.01 -4.67 17.62
C PRO A 6 22.73 -4.77 16.28
N PHE A 7 23.93 -5.35 16.28
CA PHE A 7 24.81 -5.43 15.11
C PHE A 7 24.11 -5.98 13.85
N ARG A 8 23.25 -6.99 14.02
CA ARG A 8 22.44 -7.56 12.93
C ARG A 8 21.57 -6.52 12.21
N ARG A 9 20.98 -5.55 12.93
CA ARG A 9 20.12 -4.52 12.33
C ARG A 9 20.94 -3.48 11.56
N VAL A 10 22.11 -3.12 12.08
CA VAL A 10 23.03 -2.21 11.37
C VAL A 10 23.52 -2.86 10.08
N LEU A 11 23.85 -4.14 10.12
CA LEU A 11 24.24 -4.92 8.96
C LEU A 11 23.12 -4.99 7.90
N LEU A 12 21.87 -5.22 8.32
CA LEU A 12 20.73 -5.21 7.40
C LEU A 12 20.50 -3.84 6.75
N CYS A 13 20.67 -2.74 7.47
CA CYS A 13 20.55 -1.39 6.91
C CYS A 13 21.67 -1.09 5.91
N LEU A 14 22.90 -1.54 6.19
CA LEU A 14 24.03 -1.44 5.29
C LEU A 14 23.79 -2.25 4.01
N LEU A 15 23.37 -3.51 4.16
CA LEU A 15 23.05 -4.40 3.05
C LEU A 15 21.95 -3.80 2.18
N TYR A 16 20.89 -3.29 2.79
CA TYR A 16 19.80 -2.62 2.08
C TYR A 16 20.30 -1.39 1.30
N GLY A 17 21.06 -0.49 1.94
CA GLY A 17 21.61 0.70 1.28
C GLY A 17 22.53 0.34 0.11
N LEU A 18 23.35 -0.69 0.26
CA LEU A 18 24.27 -1.16 -0.78
C LEU A 18 23.52 -1.82 -1.95
N LEU A 19 22.56 -2.71 -1.67
CA LEU A 19 21.76 -3.37 -2.70
C LEU A 19 20.89 -2.37 -3.48
N LEU A 20 20.28 -1.41 -2.80
CA LEU A 20 19.49 -0.36 -3.43
C LEU A 20 20.36 0.53 -4.32
N SER A 21 21.56 0.87 -3.86
CA SER A 21 22.50 1.68 -4.65
C SER A 21 23.00 0.93 -5.88
N LEU A 22 23.35 -0.36 -5.75
CA LEU A 22 23.71 -1.21 -6.88
C LEU A 22 22.58 -1.34 -7.90
N ALA A 23 21.34 -1.52 -7.43
CA ALA A 23 20.18 -1.59 -8.32
C ALA A 23 19.99 -0.31 -9.13
N ILE A 24 20.19 0.86 -8.52
CA ILE A 24 20.06 2.16 -9.20
C ILE A 24 21.22 2.37 -10.19
N THR A 25 22.47 2.11 -9.79
CA THR A 25 23.62 2.34 -10.66
C THR A 25 23.67 1.38 -11.84
N TYR A 26 23.43 0.09 -11.60
CA TYR A 26 23.42 -0.91 -12.67
C TYR A 26 22.14 -0.87 -13.50
N GLY A 27 21.01 -0.47 -12.91
CA GLY A 27 19.79 -0.15 -13.67
C GLY A 27 20.04 0.97 -14.67
N HIS A 28 20.70 2.06 -14.25
CA HIS A 28 21.06 3.16 -15.13
C HIS A 28 22.04 2.75 -16.25
N GLN A 29 23.05 1.92 -15.94
CA GLN A 29 23.96 1.39 -16.95
C GLN A 29 23.25 0.47 -17.95
N LEU A 30 22.34 -0.40 -17.50
CA LEU A 30 21.56 -1.26 -18.39
C LEU A 30 20.68 -0.42 -19.32
N GLU A 31 20.05 0.63 -18.80
CA GLU A 31 19.18 1.53 -19.57
C GLU A 31 19.96 2.35 -20.62
N THR A 32 21.18 2.79 -20.31
CA THR A 32 21.97 3.66 -21.19
C THR A 32 22.87 2.90 -22.15
N LEU A 33 23.46 1.78 -21.71
CA LEU A 33 24.49 1.05 -22.44
C LEU A 33 24.02 -0.33 -22.95
N ASN A 34 22.86 -0.82 -22.52
CA ASN A 34 22.35 -2.18 -22.81
C ASN A 34 23.30 -3.33 -22.37
N HIS A 35 24.32 -3.04 -21.57
CA HIS A 35 25.22 -4.01 -20.96
C HIS A 35 25.77 -3.47 -19.63
N LEU A 36 26.31 -4.35 -18.80
CA LEU A 36 26.95 -3.97 -17.53
C LEU A 36 28.45 -3.79 -17.72
N ASP A 37 28.94 -2.58 -17.49
CA ASP A 37 30.37 -2.32 -17.41
C ASP A 37 30.81 -2.24 -15.94
N LEU A 38 31.36 -3.36 -15.47
CA LEU A 38 31.85 -3.51 -14.09
C LEU A 38 33.16 -2.75 -13.84
N SER A 39 33.79 -2.20 -14.88
CA SER A 39 35.06 -1.46 -14.77
C SER A 39 34.84 0.05 -14.71
N ASP A 40 33.59 0.52 -14.80
CA ASP A 40 33.26 1.94 -14.81
C ASP A 40 33.43 2.57 -13.41
N GLU A 41 34.53 3.31 -13.25
CA GLU A 41 34.90 3.99 -12.01
C GLU A 41 33.83 5.00 -11.56
N LYS A 42 33.09 5.62 -12.49
CA LYS A 42 32.06 6.62 -12.17
C LYS A 42 30.83 5.97 -11.55
N SER A 43 30.39 4.85 -12.10
CA SER A 43 29.30 4.04 -11.54
C SER A 43 29.64 3.51 -10.15
N PHE A 44 30.89 3.12 -9.92
CA PHE A 44 31.35 2.70 -8.59
C PHE A 44 31.32 3.84 -7.57
N LEU A 45 31.81 5.03 -7.95
CA LEU A 45 31.81 6.21 -7.10
C LEU A 45 30.37 6.70 -6.79
N LEU A 46 29.49 6.65 -7.78
CA LEU A 46 28.06 6.96 -7.62
C LEU A 46 27.38 5.97 -6.67
N CYS A 47 27.67 4.67 -6.80
CA CYS A 47 27.13 3.62 -5.93
C CYS A 47 27.57 3.83 -4.47
N LEU A 48 28.83 4.21 -4.24
CA LEU A 48 29.34 4.51 -2.89
C LEU A 48 28.67 5.74 -2.29
N LEU A 49 28.47 6.81 -3.07
CA LEU A 49 27.78 8.03 -2.63
C LEU A 49 26.31 7.74 -2.27
N LEU A 50 25.60 7.01 -3.12
CA LEU A 50 24.22 6.60 -2.87
C LEU A 50 24.11 5.69 -1.63
N THR A 51 25.06 4.77 -1.46
CA THR A 51 25.10 3.90 -0.27
C THR A 51 25.32 4.73 0.99
N GLY A 52 26.23 5.71 0.92
CA GLY A 52 26.49 6.67 1.98
C GLY A 52 25.28 7.54 2.36
N LEU A 53 24.33 7.73 1.44
CA LEU A 53 23.07 8.45 1.67
C LEU A 53 21.96 7.53 2.19
N PHE A 54 21.74 6.37 1.59
CA PHE A 54 20.64 5.48 1.94
C PHE A 54 20.87 4.73 3.26
N PHE A 55 22.12 4.44 3.61
CA PHE A 55 22.47 3.81 4.88
C PHE A 55 22.05 4.65 6.12
N PRO A 56 22.42 5.95 6.25
CA PRO A 56 21.98 6.75 7.39
C PRO A 56 20.47 7.00 7.37
N CYS A 57 19.86 7.17 6.19
CA CYS A 57 18.40 7.30 6.07
C CYS A 57 17.65 6.07 6.58
N SER A 58 18.08 4.87 6.20
CA SER A 58 17.47 3.61 6.68
C SER A 58 17.71 3.39 8.18
N LEU A 59 18.85 3.80 8.72
CA LEU A 59 19.09 3.78 10.17
C LEU A 59 18.19 4.76 10.94
N LEU A 60 17.98 5.96 10.40
CA LEU A 60 17.07 6.95 10.99
C LEU A 60 15.63 6.42 10.97
N LEU A 61 15.21 5.81 9.86
CA LEU A 61 13.91 5.17 9.75
C LEU A 61 13.74 4.05 10.77
N MET A 62 14.72 3.17 10.93
CA MET A 62 14.67 2.09 11.93
C MET A 62 14.59 2.63 13.36
N ARG A 63 15.34 3.68 13.70
CA ARG A 63 15.23 4.34 15.02
C ARG A 63 13.89 4.99 15.24
N PHE A 64 13.31 5.58 14.19
CA PHE A 64 11.98 6.15 14.24
C PHE A 64 10.93 5.05 14.47
N LEU A 65 11.04 3.91 13.79
CA LEU A 65 10.16 2.76 13.98
C LEU A 65 10.27 2.19 15.40
N ASP A 66 11.47 2.05 15.94
CA ASP A 66 11.69 1.61 17.33
C ASP A 66 11.06 2.60 18.33
N PHE A 67 11.23 3.91 18.10
CA PHE A 67 10.58 4.96 18.91
C PHE A 67 9.05 4.88 18.89
N VAL A 68 8.47 4.62 17.71
CA VAL A 68 7.01 4.44 17.56
C VAL A 68 6.56 3.15 18.24
N ALA A 69 7.32 2.06 18.15
CA ALA A 69 7.04 0.79 18.80
C ALA A 69 7.05 0.93 20.33
N GLU A 70 8.05 1.62 20.90
CA GLU A 70 8.13 1.90 22.33
C GLU A 70 6.96 2.76 22.81
N ARG A 71 6.58 3.81 22.06
CA ARG A 71 5.39 4.64 22.34
C ARG A 71 4.09 3.83 22.31
N SER A 72 3.99 2.84 21.43
CA SER A 72 2.84 1.95 21.36
C SER A 72 2.79 0.96 22.52
N ALA A 73 3.94 0.49 23.01
CA ALA A 73 4.03 -0.44 24.13
C ALA A 73 3.75 0.21 25.49
N LEU A 74 4.01 1.52 25.63
CA LEU A 74 3.78 2.27 26.87
C LEU A 74 2.32 2.69 27.10
N SER A 75 1.42 2.49 26.13
CA SER A 75 -0.01 2.76 26.30
C SER A 75 -0.67 1.58 27.05
N PRO A 76 -1.15 1.74 28.30
CA PRO A 76 -1.75 0.65 29.03
C PRO A 76 -3.07 0.24 28.36
N ALA A 77 -3.27 -1.07 28.17
CA ALA A 77 -4.57 -1.62 27.85
C ALA A 77 -5.55 -1.38 29.03
N PRO A 78 -6.85 -1.11 28.78
CA PRO A 78 -7.81 -0.96 29.86
C PRO A 78 -7.97 -2.30 30.58
N LYS A 79 -7.57 -2.34 31.85
CA LYS A 79 -7.86 -3.47 32.75
C LYS A 79 -9.36 -3.52 32.96
N SER A 80 -10.01 -4.59 32.54
CA SER A 80 -11.37 -4.93 32.94
C SER A 80 -11.39 -5.21 34.44
N THR A 81 -11.80 -4.23 35.24
CA THR A 81 -12.07 -4.38 36.66
C THR A 81 -13.34 -5.22 36.82
N LEU A 82 -13.22 -6.49 37.19
CA LEU A 82 -14.29 -7.20 37.87
C LEU A 82 -13.71 -8.21 38.86
N SER A 83 -13.18 -7.69 39.97
CA SER A 83 -12.92 -8.47 41.17
C SER A 83 -14.09 -8.31 42.14
N SER A 84 -14.67 -9.45 42.51
CA SER A 84 -15.28 -9.76 43.82
C SER A 84 -16.30 -8.77 44.39
N ILE A 85 -17.59 -9.11 44.28
CA ILE A 85 -18.55 -8.78 45.34
C ILE A 85 -19.22 -10.08 45.80
N ALA A 86 -19.11 -10.31 47.10
CA ALA A 86 -19.58 -11.46 47.85
C ALA A 86 -21.11 -11.58 47.90
N ALA A 87 -21.58 -12.81 48.10
CA ALA A 87 -22.97 -13.18 48.33
C ALA A 87 -23.54 -12.60 49.65
N PRO A 88 -24.88 -12.59 49.81
CA PRO A 88 -25.45 -13.48 50.82
C PRO A 88 -26.69 -14.28 50.36
N LYS A 89 -26.90 -15.41 51.04
CA LYS A 89 -27.90 -16.46 50.85
C LYS A 89 -29.29 -16.06 51.36
N SER A 90 -30.36 -16.49 50.68
CA SER A 90 -31.61 -16.98 51.31
C SER A 90 -32.62 -17.61 50.30
N THR A 91 -32.79 -18.93 50.44
CA THR A 91 -34.08 -19.65 50.62
C THR A 91 -35.05 -19.95 49.43
N LEU A 92 -35.16 -21.28 49.21
CA LEU A 92 -36.34 -22.12 48.84
C LEU A 92 -36.86 -22.27 47.39
N SER A 93 -36.77 -23.54 46.94
CA SER A 93 -37.79 -24.35 46.23
C SER A 93 -38.13 -23.97 44.77
N SER A 94 -38.37 -24.83 43.78
CA SER A 94 -38.55 -26.28 43.68
C SER A 94 -38.63 -26.65 42.17
N ILE A 95 -38.40 -27.93 41.84
CA ILE A 95 -38.99 -28.69 40.72
C ILE A 95 -38.37 -28.60 39.29
N ALA A 96 -38.01 -29.81 38.80
CA ALA A 96 -38.01 -30.35 37.44
C ALA A 96 -36.84 -30.08 36.44
N ALA A 97 -36.27 -31.20 35.99
CA ALA A 97 -35.58 -31.39 34.72
C ALA A 97 -36.49 -32.21 33.77
N PRO A 98 -36.13 -32.52 32.51
CA PRO A 98 -35.32 -31.80 31.51
C PRO A 98 -36.09 -31.68 30.15
N LYS A 99 -35.61 -30.84 29.20
CA LYS A 99 -35.63 -31.04 27.72
C LYS A 99 -35.47 -29.71 26.98
N LYS A 100 -34.34 -29.51 26.29
CA LYS A 100 -34.22 -29.57 24.82
C LYS A 100 -32.85 -29.03 24.38
N LEU A 101 -32.15 -29.89 23.65
CA LEU A 101 -31.08 -29.54 22.74
C LEU A 101 -31.63 -28.57 21.66
N SER A 102 -31.11 -27.35 21.58
CA SER A 102 -31.34 -26.48 20.43
C SER A 102 -30.15 -25.55 20.19
N SER A 103 -29.52 -25.76 19.03
CA SER A 103 -28.79 -24.81 18.20
C SER A 103 -27.75 -23.92 18.87
N VAL A 104 -26.48 -24.33 18.77
CA VAL A 104 -25.34 -23.41 18.70
C VAL A 104 -25.53 -22.58 17.42
N GLY A 105 -26.21 -21.45 17.55
CA GLY A 105 -26.20 -20.41 16.53
C GLY A 105 -24.85 -19.71 16.59
N ALA A 106 -24.05 -19.88 15.54
CA ALA A 106 -22.87 -19.05 15.30
C ALA A 106 -23.34 -17.61 15.09
N GLN A 107 -23.34 -16.81 16.17
CA GLN A 107 -23.47 -15.37 16.07
C GLN A 107 -22.13 -14.81 15.56
N THR A 108 -21.98 -14.74 14.24
CA THR A 108 -21.08 -13.77 13.61
C THR A 108 -21.67 -12.40 13.87
N THR A 109 -21.25 -11.76 14.96
CA THR A 109 -21.57 -10.36 15.22
C THR A 109 -20.79 -9.50 14.21
N SER A 110 -21.41 -9.27 13.05
CA SER A 110 -21.02 -8.19 12.15
C SER A 110 -20.90 -6.90 12.98
N PRO A 111 -19.80 -6.14 12.89
CA PRO A 111 -19.66 -4.92 13.66
C PRO A 111 -20.84 -3.99 13.34
N SER A 112 -21.64 -3.68 14.37
CA SER A 112 -22.80 -2.79 14.26
C SER A 112 -22.31 -1.38 13.88
N PHE A 113 -22.52 -1.02 12.62
CA PHE A 113 -22.15 0.26 12.04
C PHE A 113 -23.13 1.33 12.57
N LYS A 114 -22.73 2.09 13.60
CA LYS A 114 -23.48 3.29 13.99
C LYS A 114 -23.29 4.36 12.91
N PRO A 115 -24.36 4.86 12.24
CA PRO A 115 -24.23 5.80 11.11
C PRO A 115 -23.88 7.24 11.50
N SER A 116 -23.35 7.48 12.71
CA SER A 116 -23.26 8.82 13.28
C SER A 116 -21.84 9.16 13.70
N ASP A 117 -20.96 9.32 12.71
CA ASP A 117 -19.79 10.20 12.76
C ASP A 117 -19.49 10.62 11.32
N ARG A 118 -20.01 11.77 10.88
CA ARG A 118 -19.65 12.30 9.56
C ARG A 118 -18.16 12.61 9.57
N ILE A 119 -17.36 11.77 8.91
CA ILE A 119 -15.95 12.05 8.73
C ILE A 119 -15.83 13.38 7.97
N PRO A 120 -15.01 14.34 8.44
CA PRO A 120 -14.84 15.59 7.73
C PRO A 120 -14.27 15.33 6.34
N LEU A 121 -14.95 15.86 5.31
CA LEU A 121 -14.59 15.73 3.90
C LEU A 121 -13.12 16.12 3.64
N SER A 122 -12.62 17.10 4.40
CA SER A 122 -11.23 17.55 4.36
C SER A 122 -10.20 16.45 4.62
N SER A 123 -10.52 15.43 5.44
CA SER A 123 -9.61 14.29 5.66
C SER A 123 -9.50 13.37 4.44
N GLY A 124 -10.59 13.20 3.70
CA GLY A 124 -10.61 12.39 2.48
C GLY A 124 -9.85 13.09 1.37
N VAL A 125 -10.15 14.38 1.14
CA VAL A 125 -9.47 15.21 0.14
C VAL A 125 -7.96 15.26 0.38
N LEU A 126 -7.52 15.44 1.62
CA LEU A 126 -6.09 15.45 1.93
C LEU A 126 -5.42 14.09 1.64
N SER A 127 -6.11 12.98 1.93
CA SER A 127 -5.57 11.64 1.67
C SER A 127 -5.47 11.37 0.17
N PHE A 128 -6.52 11.73 -0.59
CA PHE A 128 -6.54 11.65 -2.05
C PHE A 128 -5.43 12.48 -2.68
N LEU A 129 -5.29 13.75 -2.30
CA LEU A 129 -4.23 14.61 -2.82
C LEU A 129 -2.83 14.04 -2.52
N CYS A 130 -2.63 13.46 -1.34
CA CYS A 130 -1.34 12.85 -1.00
C CYS A 130 -1.02 11.63 -1.86
N LEU A 131 -2.01 10.77 -2.13
CA LEU A 131 -1.86 9.61 -3.02
C LEU A 131 -1.60 10.10 -4.45
N PHE A 132 -2.54 10.90 -4.99
CA PHE A 132 -2.49 11.43 -6.35
C PHE A 132 -1.19 12.17 -6.65
N LEU A 133 -0.72 13.07 -5.79
CA LEU A 133 0.54 13.77 -6.04
C LEU A 133 1.75 12.83 -6.03
N SER A 134 1.74 11.81 -5.18
CA SER A 134 2.82 10.81 -5.12
C SER A 134 2.85 9.97 -6.39
N HIS A 135 1.72 9.36 -6.76
CA HIS A 135 1.62 8.54 -7.97
C HIS A 135 1.82 9.35 -9.24
N PHE A 136 1.31 10.57 -9.29
CA PHE A 136 1.53 11.49 -10.42
C PHE A 136 3.00 11.87 -10.58
N THR A 137 3.74 12.06 -9.49
CA THR A 137 5.19 12.29 -9.56
C THR A 137 5.90 11.11 -10.21
N VAL A 138 5.51 9.88 -9.87
CA VAL A 138 6.05 8.67 -10.50
C VAL A 138 5.64 8.60 -11.97
N LEU A 139 4.38 8.86 -12.30
CA LEU A 139 3.89 8.90 -13.69
C LEU A 139 4.71 9.85 -14.57
N LEU A 140 5.08 11.03 -14.06
CA LEU A 140 5.95 11.95 -14.78
C LEU A 140 7.35 11.38 -15.02
N GLY A 141 7.88 10.60 -14.07
CA GLY A 141 9.17 9.92 -14.22
C GLY A 141 9.14 8.76 -15.21
N VAL A 142 7.98 8.14 -15.42
CA VAL A 142 7.79 7.01 -16.33
C VAL A 142 6.95 7.35 -17.57
N TYR A 143 6.84 8.63 -17.94
CA TYR A 143 6.00 9.07 -19.06
C TYR A 143 6.30 8.27 -20.33
N PRO A 144 5.29 7.77 -21.08
CA PRO A 144 3.84 8.02 -20.94
C PRO A 144 3.11 7.14 -19.91
N GLY A 145 3.82 6.29 -19.18
CA GLY A 145 3.31 5.16 -18.42
C GLY A 145 4.06 3.90 -18.83
N PHE A 146 3.84 2.79 -18.14
CA PHE A 146 4.48 1.51 -18.48
C PHE A 146 3.46 0.38 -18.49
N PHE A 147 3.69 -0.60 -19.35
CA PHE A 147 2.93 -1.83 -19.35
C PHE A 147 3.48 -2.77 -18.29
N VAL A 148 2.60 -3.11 -17.36
CA VAL A 148 2.86 -4.05 -16.27
C VAL A 148 2.33 -5.43 -16.68
N TYR A 149 3.23 -6.41 -16.69
CA TYR A 149 2.94 -7.79 -17.10
C TYR A 149 2.30 -7.87 -18.50
N ASP A 150 1.13 -8.51 -18.59
CA ASP A 150 0.48 -8.90 -19.85
C ASP A 150 -0.32 -7.75 -20.49
N THR A 151 -0.19 -6.52 -20.00
CA THR A 151 -0.91 -5.36 -20.55
C THR A 151 -0.60 -5.12 -22.03
N SER A 152 0.60 -5.48 -22.50
CA SER A 152 0.91 -5.48 -23.94
C SER A 152 0.08 -6.51 -24.71
N GLU A 153 -0.13 -7.69 -24.16
CA GLU A 153 -0.96 -8.73 -24.78
C GLU A 153 -2.43 -8.32 -24.79
N MET A 154 -2.92 -7.76 -23.67
CA MET A 154 -4.26 -7.17 -23.58
C MET A 154 -4.50 -6.08 -24.64
N LEU A 155 -3.50 -5.23 -24.91
CA LEU A 155 -3.62 -4.20 -25.95
C LEU A 155 -3.70 -4.86 -27.34
N GLN A 156 -2.88 -5.89 -27.59
CA GLN A 156 -2.93 -6.65 -28.84
C GLN A 156 -4.30 -7.33 -29.04
N GLN A 157 -4.93 -7.84 -27.98
CA GLN A 157 -6.28 -8.40 -28.07
C GLN A 157 -7.30 -7.37 -28.60
N VAL A 158 -7.21 -6.12 -28.14
CA VAL A 158 -8.09 -5.05 -28.64
C VAL A 158 -7.77 -4.67 -30.09
N ILE A 159 -6.49 -4.57 -30.44
CA ILE A 159 -6.05 -4.19 -31.80
C ILE A 159 -6.47 -5.27 -32.82
N THR A 160 -6.20 -6.53 -32.51
CA THR A 160 -6.48 -7.68 -33.40
C THR A 160 -7.93 -8.13 -33.33
N ARG A 161 -8.70 -7.64 -32.33
CA ARG A 161 -10.05 -8.10 -32.01
C ARG A 161 -10.13 -9.60 -31.72
N SER A 162 -9.05 -10.18 -31.23
CA SER A 162 -8.95 -11.57 -30.82
C SER A 162 -8.84 -11.61 -29.29
N PHE A 163 -9.95 -11.90 -28.62
CA PHE A 163 -10.03 -11.91 -27.16
C PHE A 163 -9.85 -13.32 -26.61
N GLN A 164 -9.25 -13.41 -25.41
CA GLN A 164 -9.06 -14.65 -24.67
C GLN A 164 -9.57 -14.50 -23.24
N ASP A 165 -9.92 -15.62 -22.61
CA ASP A 165 -10.63 -15.63 -21.31
C ASP A 165 -9.72 -15.47 -20.08
N HIS A 166 -8.41 -15.35 -20.26
CA HIS A 166 -7.47 -15.23 -19.13
C HIS A 166 -7.43 -13.83 -18.52
N HIS A 167 -7.91 -12.80 -19.23
CA HIS A 167 -8.04 -11.42 -18.73
C HIS A 167 -9.50 -10.99 -18.65
N PRO A 168 -9.91 -10.23 -17.62
CA PRO A 168 -11.26 -9.68 -17.54
C PRO A 168 -11.58 -8.80 -18.75
N LEU A 169 -12.54 -9.24 -19.59
CA LEU A 169 -12.85 -8.58 -20.87
C LEU A 169 -13.19 -7.10 -20.73
N ILE A 170 -13.93 -6.73 -19.67
CA ILE A 170 -14.30 -5.33 -19.40
C ILE A 170 -13.04 -4.47 -19.20
N HIS A 171 -12.06 -4.98 -18.44
CA HIS A 171 -10.81 -4.27 -18.20
C HIS A 171 -9.97 -4.17 -19.47
N THR A 172 -9.85 -5.25 -20.25
CA THR A 172 -9.15 -5.28 -21.54
C THR A 172 -9.71 -4.25 -22.52
N LEU A 173 -11.04 -4.20 -22.66
CA LEU A 173 -11.72 -3.25 -23.54
C LEU A 173 -11.58 -1.81 -23.05
N PHE A 174 -11.68 -1.57 -21.75
CA PHE A 174 -11.49 -0.24 -21.18
C PHE A 174 -10.05 0.25 -21.45
N MET A 175 -9.05 -0.59 -21.19
CA MET A 175 -7.65 -0.27 -21.40
C MET A 175 -7.31 -0.06 -22.87
N GLY A 176 -7.37 -1.12 -23.67
CA GLY A 176 -6.95 -1.02 -25.07
C GLY A 176 -7.88 -0.15 -25.91
N GLY A 177 -9.17 -0.07 -25.54
CA GLY A 177 -10.14 0.79 -26.19
C GLY A 177 -9.85 2.28 -25.94
N THR A 178 -9.52 2.67 -24.71
CA THR A 178 -9.13 4.05 -24.40
C THR A 178 -7.85 4.44 -25.13
N ILE A 179 -6.82 3.59 -25.07
CA ILE A 179 -5.54 3.83 -25.76
C ILE A 179 -5.78 3.99 -27.26
N LYS A 180 -6.54 3.08 -27.89
CA LYS A 180 -6.80 3.11 -29.33
C LYS A 180 -7.69 4.29 -29.75
N ALA A 181 -8.66 4.67 -28.93
CA ALA A 181 -9.52 5.82 -29.20
C ALA A 181 -8.70 7.12 -29.19
N VAL A 182 -7.86 7.31 -28.18
CA VAL A 182 -7.00 8.50 -28.06
C VAL A 182 -5.92 8.50 -29.15
N GLU A 183 -5.33 7.36 -29.48
CA GLU A 183 -4.40 7.26 -30.60
C GLU A 183 -5.05 7.64 -31.93
N LYS A 184 -6.30 7.22 -32.18
CA LYS A 184 -7.03 7.61 -33.39
C LYS A 184 -7.32 9.12 -33.47
N LEU A 185 -7.50 9.78 -32.32
CA LEU A 185 -7.78 11.22 -32.25
C LEU A 185 -6.52 12.08 -32.30
N SER A 186 -5.43 11.64 -31.66
CA SER A 186 -4.19 12.41 -31.49
C SER A 186 -3.08 12.00 -32.47
N GLY A 187 -3.17 10.81 -33.07
CA GLY A 187 -2.11 10.20 -33.88
C GLY A 187 -0.96 9.60 -33.07
N SER A 188 -1.04 9.59 -31.74
CA SER A 188 0.06 9.18 -30.85
C SER A 188 -0.35 8.08 -29.88
N TRP A 189 0.36 6.96 -29.92
CA TRP A 189 0.22 5.88 -28.94
C TRP A 189 0.63 6.32 -27.54
N ASN A 190 1.68 7.12 -27.42
CA ASN A 190 2.15 7.63 -26.12
C ASN A 190 1.08 8.47 -25.44
N THR A 191 0.34 9.28 -26.20
CA THR A 191 -0.78 10.07 -25.67
C THR A 191 -1.92 9.15 -25.21
N GLY A 192 -2.20 8.07 -25.94
CA GLY A 192 -3.20 7.08 -25.53
C GLY A 192 -2.84 6.34 -24.24
N ILE A 193 -1.59 5.88 -24.13
CA ILE A 193 -1.07 5.22 -22.92
C ILE A 193 -1.16 6.16 -21.72
N PHE A 194 -0.71 7.41 -21.89
CA PHE A 194 -0.77 8.40 -20.81
C PHE A 194 -2.19 8.68 -20.34
N VAL A 195 -3.14 8.89 -21.26
CA VAL A 195 -4.53 9.14 -20.88
C VAL A 195 -5.12 7.95 -20.14
N TYR A 196 -4.86 6.72 -20.60
CA TYR A 196 -5.32 5.52 -19.91
C TYR A 196 -4.73 5.40 -18.50
N THR A 197 -3.40 5.44 -18.36
CA THR A 197 -2.70 5.33 -17.09
C THR A 197 -3.12 6.43 -16.11
N PHE A 198 -3.31 7.66 -16.61
CA PHE A 198 -3.79 8.77 -15.79
C PHE A 198 -5.21 8.56 -15.27
N LEU A 199 -6.12 8.02 -16.10
CA LEU A 199 -7.48 7.67 -15.69
C LEU A 199 -7.48 6.51 -14.68
N GLN A 200 -6.68 5.47 -14.92
CA GLN A 200 -6.51 4.34 -14.01
C GLN A 200 -6.04 4.83 -12.63
N MET A 201 -5.00 5.66 -12.60
CA MET A 201 -4.45 6.25 -11.38
C MET A 201 -5.52 6.98 -10.57
N ILE A 202 -6.33 7.86 -11.20
CA ILE A 202 -7.43 8.57 -10.51
C ILE A 202 -8.41 7.58 -9.87
N VAL A 203 -8.83 6.56 -10.60
CA VAL A 203 -9.80 5.58 -10.10
C VAL A 203 -9.25 4.82 -8.90
N ILE A 204 -8.00 4.35 -8.98
CA ILE A 204 -7.38 3.59 -7.89
C ILE A 204 -7.14 4.49 -6.65
N ASP A 205 -6.73 5.75 -6.84
CA ASP A 205 -6.55 6.71 -5.74
C ASP A 205 -7.84 7.03 -5.00
N LEU A 206 -8.96 7.12 -5.73
CA LEU A 206 -10.29 7.26 -5.13
C LEU A 206 -10.65 6.03 -4.29
N ILE A 207 -10.40 4.83 -4.81
CA ILE A 207 -10.64 3.57 -4.08
C ILE A 207 -9.78 3.49 -2.81
N PHE A 208 -8.49 3.81 -2.91
CA PHE A 208 -7.59 3.84 -1.76
C PHE A 208 -8.01 4.88 -0.72
N THR A 209 -8.48 6.06 -1.17
CA THR A 209 -9.03 7.07 -0.28
C THR A 209 -10.26 6.55 0.47
N GLU A 210 -11.17 5.86 -0.20
CA GLU A 210 -12.34 5.23 0.44
C GLU A 210 -11.93 4.14 1.45
N ILE A 211 -10.91 3.34 1.15
CA ILE A 211 -10.36 2.36 2.09
C ILE A 211 -9.82 3.06 3.35
N LEU A 212 -9.05 4.14 3.19
CA LEU A 212 -8.51 4.92 4.31
C LEU A 212 -9.61 5.58 5.15
N LEU A 213 -10.66 6.09 4.49
CA LEU A 213 -11.85 6.64 5.16
C LEU A 213 -12.62 5.54 5.89
N TRP A 214 -12.76 4.36 5.30
CA TRP A 214 -13.38 3.21 5.92
C TRP A 214 -12.60 2.75 7.17
N LEU A 215 -11.28 2.67 7.12
CA LEU A 215 -10.43 2.41 8.30
C LEU A 215 -10.65 3.46 9.40
N LYS A 216 -10.86 4.73 9.03
CA LYS A 216 -11.21 5.79 10.00
C LYS A 216 -12.59 5.57 10.60
N LYS A 217 -13.60 5.14 9.83
CA LYS A 217 -14.95 4.78 10.32
C LYS A 217 -14.89 3.59 11.30
N CYS A 218 -14.00 2.63 11.05
CA CYS A 218 -13.78 1.48 11.93
C CYS A 218 -13.03 1.80 13.23
N GLY A 219 -12.68 3.07 13.48
CA GLY A 219 -11.97 3.47 14.70
C GLY A 219 -10.50 3.07 14.74
N VAL A 220 -9.89 2.72 13.61
CA VAL A 220 -8.47 2.35 13.54
C VAL A 220 -7.60 3.53 13.98
N LYS A 221 -6.60 3.27 14.84
CA LYS A 221 -5.70 4.30 15.39
C LYS A 221 -5.01 5.08 14.27
N ARG A 222 -4.76 6.37 14.50
CA ARG A 222 -4.14 7.28 13.51
C ARG A 222 -2.81 6.76 12.95
N CYS A 223 -1.98 6.13 13.77
CA CYS A 223 -0.68 5.60 13.34
C CYS A 223 -0.84 4.54 12.23
N PHE A 224 -1.78 3.61 12.37
CA PHE A 224 -2.01 2.58 11.36
C PHE A 224 -2.59 3.16 10.06
N ARG A 225 -3.47 4.17 10.15
CA ARG A 225 -3.99 4.84 8.95
C ARG A 225 -2.90 5.61 8.21
N LEU A 226 -1.98 6.25 8.94
CA LEU A 226 -0.84 6.94 8.34
C LEU A 226 0.13 5.93 7.69
N PHE A 227 0.37 4.79 8.36
CA PHE A 227 1.15 3.70 7.77
C PHE A 227 0.51 3.15 6.50
N SER A 228 -0.80 2.90 6.49
CA SER A 228 -1.54 2.47 5.30
C SER A 228 -1.44 3.48 4.17
N LEU A 229 -1.58 4.78 4.46
CA LEU A 229 -1.42 5.84 3.47
C LEU A 229 0.00 5.83 2.87
N LEU A 230 1.04 5.76 3.70
CA LEU A 230 2.43 5.70 3.22
C LEU A 230 2.70 4.43 2.41
N TYR A 231 2.17 3.29 2.83
CA TYR A 231 2.29 2.03 2.11
C TYR A 231 1.63 2.11 0.74
N LEU A 232 0.39 2.60 0.65
CA LEU A 232 -0.33 2.75 -0.61
C LEU A 232 0.30 3.79 -1.55
N SER A 233 0.95 4.80 -0.98
CA SER A 233 1.55 5.93 -1.71
C SER A 233 2.97 5.65 -2.23
N LEU A 234 3.79 4.90 -1.49
CA LEU A 234 5.24 4.81 -1.73
C LEU A 234 5.74 3.39 -2.03
N PHE A 235 4.95 2.35 -1.77
CA PHE A 235 5.44 0.98 -1.96
C PHE A 235 5.47 0.64 -3.46
N PRO A 236 6.65 0.32 -4.06
CA PRO A 236 6.79 0.25 -5.51
C PRO A 236 5.82 -0.73 -6.20
N PRO A 237 5.56 -1.94 -5.65
CA PRO A 237 4.56 -2.82 -6.24
C PRO A 237 3.15 -2.21 -6.28
N VAL A 238 2.75 -1.44 -5.26
CA VAL A 238 1.43 -0.78 -5.28
C VAL A 238 1.42 0.29 -6.35
N VAL A 239 2.46 1.12 -6.43
CA VAL A 239 2.57 2.16 -7.46
C VAL A 239 2.55 1.56 -8.87
N MET A 240 3.19 0.41 -9.08
CA MET A 240 3.13 -0.31 -10.36
C MET A 240 1.71 -0.73 -10.75
N PHE A 241 0.84 -1.10 -9.80
CA PHE A 241 -0.55 -1.46 -10.12
C PHE A 241 -1.49 -0.26 -10.18
N VAL A 242 -1.05 0.91 -9.73
CA VAL A 242 -1.81 2.16 -9.81
C VAL A 242 -1.67 2.78 -11.20
N LEU A 243 -0.47 2.73 -11.78
CA LEU A 243 -0.15 3.25 -13.12
C LEU A 243 -0.44 2.24 -14.24
#